data_AF-A0A1W6CKR7-F1
#
_entry.id   AF-A0A1W6CKR7-F1
#
_cell.length_a   1.000
_cell.length_b   1.000
_cell.length_c   1.000
_cell.angle_alpha   90.00
_cell.angle_beta   90.00
_cell.angle_gamma   90.00
#
_symmetry.space_group_name_H-M   'P 1'
#
loop_
_entity.id
_entity.type
_entity.pdbx_description
1 polymer ?
#
loop_
_entity_poly.entity_id
_entity_poly.type
_entity_poly.pdbx_seq_one_letter_code
_entity_poly.pdbx_strand_id
1 'polypeptide(L)'
;MILAELRGLRDEVLAMHQETRATLVALRELFTEIRQVEKVEADIEEELEAVADRIGNAMEDDRMSLTSCSACGSNVERHAAENGILLICNACGHTAFVDRRTGKERRNVGVDPREGPSDQVADTIDWTRADM
;
A
#
# COMPACT_ATOMS: atom_id res chain seq x y z
N MET A 1 74.24 -25.02 -5.57
CA MET A 1 72.94 -25.70 -5.72
C MET A 1 72.00 -25.30 -4.59
N ILE A 2 72.30 -25.63 -3.33
CA ILE A 2 71.46 -25.32 -2.14
C ILE A 2 71.06 -23.83 -2.01
N LEU A 3 71.99 -22.89 -2.28
CA LEU A 3 71.67 -21.44 -2.20
C LEU A 3 70.67 -20.96 -3.25
N ALA A 4 70.55 -21.64 -4.40
CA ALA A 4 69.58 -21.27 -5.43
C ALA A 4 68.18 -21.77 -5.03
N GLU A 5 68.09 -22.98 -4.50
CA GLU A 5 66.83 -23.55 -3.98
C GLU A 5 66.29 -22.75 -2.79
N LEU A 6 67.15 -22.30 -1.87
CA LEU A 6 66.76 -21.43 -0.76
C LEU A 6 66.24 -20.06 -1.23
N ARG A 7 66.78 -19.52 -2.32
CA ARG A 7 66.27 -18.28 -2.91
C ARG A 7 64.92 -18.51 -3.60
N GLY A 8 64.77 -19.62 -4.33
CA GLY A 8 63.50 -20.01 -4.94
C GLY A 8 62.38 -20.15 -3.90
N LEU A 9 62.63 -20.90 -2.83
CA LEU A 9 61.68 -21.05 -1.72
C LEU A 9 61.32 -19.71 -1.07
N ARG A 10 62.29 -18.83 -0.85
CA ARG A 10 62.03 -17.50 -0.31
C ARG A 10 61.13 -16.68 -1.24
N ASP A 11 61.39 -16.71 -2.54
CA ASP A 11 60.65 -15.93 -3.51
C ASP A 11 59.21 -16.48 -3.66
N GLU A 12 59.03 -17.79 -3.60
CA GLU A 12 57.70 -18.45 -3.53
C GLU A 12 56.93 -18.08 -2.26
N VAL A 13 57.59 -18.11 -1.10
CA VAL A 13 56.96 -17.71 0.18
C VAL A 13 56.55 -16.24 0.15
N LEU A 14 57.37 -15.36 -0.44
CA LEU A 14 57.03 -13.95 -0.60
C LEU A 14 55.83 -13.76 -1.54
N ALA A 15 55.79 -14.49 -2.67
CA ALA A 15 54.66 -14.44 -3.59
C ALA A 15 53.37 -14.92 -2.92
N MET A 16 53.41 -16.07 -2.24
CA MET A 16 52.27 -16.62 -1.49
C MET A 16 51.82 -15.68 -0.38
N HIS A 17 52.75 -15.02 0.32
CA HIS A 17 52.40 -14.03 1.35
C HIS A 17 51.67 -12.81 0.76
N GLN A 18 52.12 -12.32 -0.41
CA GLN A 18 51.46 -11.21 -1.10
C GLN A 18 50.06 -11.60 -1.58
N GLU A 19 49.91 -12.79 -2.15
CA GLU A 19 48.61 -13.32 -2.60
C GLU A 19 47.64 -13.52 -1.42
N THR A 20 48.12 -14.11 -0.33
CA THR A 20 47.32 -14.28 0.90
C THR A 20 46.90 -12.93 1.47
N ARG A 21 47.78 -11.93 1.41
CA ARG A 21 47.44 -10.57 1.87
C ARG A 21 46.38 -9.93 0.98
N ALA A 22 46.49 -10.07 -0.34
CA ALA A 22 45.51 -9.53 -1.28
C ALA A 22 44.13 -10.18 -1.08
N THR A 23 44.09 -11.50 -0.93
CA THR A 23 42.84 -12.22 -0.67
C THR A 23 42.20 -11.83 0.66
N LEU A 24 42.99 -11.63 1.72
CA LEU A 24 42.47 -11.15 3.01
C LEU A 24 41.90 -9.72 2.93
N VAL A 25 42.47 -8.84 2.10
CA VAL A 25 41.91 -7.51 1.86
C VAL A 25 40.57 -7.62 1.14
N ALA A 26 40.49 -8.41 0.07
CA ALA A 26 39.24 -8.61 -0.67
C ALA A 26 38.13 -9.21 0.22
N LEU A 27 38.47 -10.18 1.08
CA LEU A 27 37.50 -10.73 2.05
C LEU A 27 37.00 -9.67 3.03
N ARG A 28 37.85 -8.75 3.49
CA ARG A 28 37.43 -7.67 4.38
C ARG A 28 36.50 -6.67 3.69
N GLU A 29 36.74 -6.38 2.42
CA GLU A 29 35.85 -5.55 1.61
C GLU A 29 34.48 -6.21 1.46
N LEU A 30 34.44 -7.50 1.09
CA LEU A 30 33.20 -8.27 1.01
C LEU A 30 32.43 -8.32 2.35
N PHE A 31 33.11 -8.52 3.48
CA PHE A 31 32.46 -8.47 4.79
C PHE A 31 31.88 -7.09 5.11
N THR A 32 32.49 -6.02 4.61
CA THR A 32 31.99 -4.65 4.80
C THR A 32 30.74 -4.43 3.96
N GLU A 33 30.72 -4.91 2.71
CA GLU A 33 29.55 -4.88 1.84
C GLU A 33 28.39 -5.69 2.42
N ILE A 34 28.65 -6.91 2.93
CA ILE A 34 27.61 -7.75 3.57
C ILE A 34 26.96 -7.01 4.73
N ARG A 35 27.75 -6.39 5.62
CA ARG A 35 27.20 -5.60 6.74
C ARG A 35 26.37 -4.41 6.28
N GLN A 36 26.73 -3.80 5.15
CA GLN A 36 25.95 -2.72 4.57
C GLN A 36 24.61 -3.24 4.04
N VAL A 37 24.60 -4.41 3.38
CA VAL A 37 23.38 -5.06 2.91
C VAL A 37 22.48 -5.45 4.07
N GLU A 38 23.01 -6.05 5.13
CA GLU A 38 22.27 -6.40 6.35
C GLU A 38 21.58 -5.18 6.98
N LYS A 39 22.26 -4.02 6.98
CA LYS A 39 21.67 -2.77 7.46
C LYS A 39 20.51 -2.31 6.56
N VAL A 40 20.71 -2.33 5.24
CA VAL A 40 19.67 -1.92 4.29
C VAL A 40 18.46 -2.86 4.38
N GLU A 41 18.67 -4.15 4.60
CA GLU A 41 17.59 -5.12 4.81
C GLU A 41 16.79 -4.79 6.07
N ALA A 42 17.45 -4.53 7.20
CA ALA A 42 16.77 -4.13 8.43
C ALA A 42 15.98 -2.81 8.28
N ASP A 43 16.55 -1.83 7.57
CA ASP A 43 15.86 -0.56 7.29
C ASP A 43 14.58 -0.81 6.42
N ILE A 44 14.66 -1.71 5.43
CA ILE A 44 13.49 -2.09 4.60
C ILE A 44 12.43 -2.80 5.43
N GLU A 45 12.81 -3.71 6.32
CA GLU A 45 11.87 -4.42 7.20
C GLU A 45 11.10 -3.44 8.10
N GLU A 46 11.80 -2.47 8.71
CA GLU A 46 11.18 -1.41 9.53
C GLU A 46 10.21 -0.55 8.70
N GLU A 47 10.60 -0.15 7.48
CA GLU A 47 9.74 0.62 6.58
C GLU A 47 8.48 -0.17 6.18
N LEU A 48 8.61 -1.46 5.90
CA LEU A 48 7.48 -2.32 5.54
C LEU A 48 6.51 -2.50 6.70
N GLU A 49 7.01 -2.66 7.93
CA GLU A 49 6.18 -2.72 9.13
C GLU A 49 5.42 -1.40 9.33
N ALA A 50 6.11 -0.26 9.19
CA ALA A 50 5.47 1.06 9.27
C ALA A 50 4.39 1.27 8.19
N VAL A 51 4.58 0.74 6.98
CA VAL A 51 3.57 0.79 5.91
C VAL A 51 2.38 -0.12 6.26
N ALA A 52 2.62 -1.32 6.78
CA ALA A 52 1.57 -2.23 7.22
C ALA A 52 0.70 -1.59 8.31
N ASP A 53 1.32 -0.93 9.30
CA ASP A 53 0.61 -0.20 10.35
C ASP A 53 -0.24 0.95 9.79
N ARG A 54 0.31 1.73 8.85
CA ARG A 54 -0.45 2.81 8.19
C ARG A 54 -1.66 2.28 7.43
N ILE A 55 -1.52 1.14 6.75
CA ILE A 55 -2.64 0.48 6.05
C ILE A 55 -3.67 -0.01 7.07
N GLY A 56 -3.24 -0.64 8.17
CA GLY A 56 -4.11 -1.08 9.25
C GLY A 56 -4.93 0.08 9.83
N ASN A 57 -4.26 1.18 10.20
CA ASN A 57 -4.90 2.37 10.73
C ASN A 57 -5.87 3.00 9.72
N ALA A 58 -5.48 3.12 8.44
CA ALA A 58 -6.36 3.65 7.41
C ALA A 58 -7.62 2.77 7.21
N MET A 59 -7.49 1.44 7.30
CA MET A 59 -8.63 0.53 7.21
C MET A 59 -9.55 0.59 8.44
N GLU A 60 -9.01 0.93 9.61
CA GLU A 60 -9.82 1.16 10.82
C GLU A 60 -10.52 2.52 10.79
N ASP A 61 -9.85 3.57 10.35
CA ASP A 61 -10.43 4.92 10.20
C ASP A 61 -11.53 4.97 9.13
N ASP A 62 -11.41 4.19 8.05
CA ASP A 62 -12.42 4.10 6.99
C ASP A 62 -13.65 3.27 7.41
N ARG A 63 -13.67 2.70 8.63
CA ARG A 63 -14.91 2.28 9.29
C ARG A 63 -15.68 3.51 9.76
N MET A 64 -16.13 4.33 8.82
CA MET A 64 -17.03 5.44 9.10
C MET A 64 -18.19 4.93 9.94
N SER A 65 -18.22 5.30 11.22
CA SER A 65 -19.39 5.14 12.06
C SER A 65 -20.41 6.16 11.58
N LEU A 66 -21.06 5.89 10.44
CA LEU A 66 -22.17 6.69 9.92
C LEU A 66 -23.34 6.52 10.90
N THR A 67 -23.32 7.29 11.98
CA THR A 67 -24.32 7.32 13.05
C THR A 67 -25.25 8.51 12.90
N SER A 68 -24.85 9.52 12.12
CA SER A 68 -25.60 10.75 11.87
C SER A 68 -25.82 10.99 10.38
N CYS A 69 -26.99 11.53 10.04
CA CYS A 69 -27.37 11.95 8.71
C CYS A 69 -26.58 13.18 8.28
N SER A 70 -25.96 13.16 7.10
CA SER A 70 -25.23 14.29 6.52
C SER A 70 -26.13 15.51 6.22
N ALA A 71 -27.41 15.30 5.95
CA ALA A 71 -28.34 16.37 5.59
C ALA A 71 -28.90 17.15 6.79
N CYS A 72 -29.15 16.48 7.92
CA CYS A 72 -29.83 17.09 9.07
C CYS A 72 -29.21 16.76 10.44
N GLY A 73 -28.11 15.99 10.48
CA GLY A 73 -27.40 15.63 11.71
C GLY A 73 -28.11 14.62 12.62
N SER A 74 -29.34 14.20 12.29
CA SER A 74 -30.12 13.24 13.09
C SER A 74 -29.60 11.81 12.96
N ASN A 75 -29.98 10.93 13.89
CA ASN A 75 -29.59 9.53 13.86
C ASN A 75 -30.09 8.81 12.59
N VAL A 76 -29.27 7.89 12.08
CA VAL A 76 -29.60 7.03 10.93
C VAL A 76 -29.78 5.57 11.36
N GLU A 77 -30.83 4.93 10.85
CA GLU A 77 -31.05 3.49 10.92
C GLU A 77 -30.27 2.76 9.82
N ARG A 78 -29.78 1.56 10.15
CA ARG A 78 -28.96 0.73 9.26
C ARG A 78 -29.73 -0.52 8.90
N HIS A 79 -29.95 -0.72 7.59
CA HIS A 79 -30.56 -1.93 7.07
C HIS A 79 -29.55 -2.68 6.20
N ALA A 80 -29.40 -3.98 6.48
CA ALA A 80 -28.53 -4.83 5.67
C ALA A 80 -29.14 -5.03 4.28
N ALA A 81 -28.31 -4.91 3.24
CA ALA A 81 -28.66 -5.18 1.85
C ALA A 81 -27.65 -6.17 1.24
N GLU A 82 -27.99 -6.80 0.12
CA GLU A 82 -27.16 -7.85 -0.50
C GLU A 82 -25.71 -7.41 -0.78
N ASN A 83 -25.49 -6.15 -1.16
CA ASN A 83 -24.19 -5.61 -1.53
C ASN A 83 -23.71 -4.44 -0.63
N GLY A 84 -24.33 -4.23 0.53
CA GLY A 84 -24.04 -3.03 1.31
C GLY A 84 -24.95 -2.81 2.52
N ILE A 85 -24.95 -1.56 2.97
CA ILE A 85 -25.81 -1.08 4.05
C ILE A 85 -26.64 0.08 3.49
N LEU A 86 -27.95 -0.01 3.63
CA LEU A 86 -28.85 1.11 3.39
C LEU A 86 -28.96 1.91 4.70
N LEU A 87 -28.63 3.19 4.64
CA LEU A 87 -28.82 4.16 5.71
C LEU A 87 -30.11 4.92 5.47
N ILE A 88 -30.95 5.04 6.51
CA ILE A 88 -32.20 5.80 6.46
C ILE A 88 -32.22 6.78 7.64
N CYS A 89 -32.40 8.07 7.36
CA CYS A 89 -32.54 9.07 8.42
C CYS A 89 -33.96 9.09 8.99
N ASN A 90 -34.08 8.93 10.31
CA ASN A 90 -35.38 8.89 10.97
C ASN A 90 -36.11 10.24 10.96
N ALA A 91 -35.38 11.35 10.84
CA ALA A 91 -35.96 12.69 10.92
C ALA A 91 -36.39 13.25 9.56
N CYS A 92 -35.54 13.14 8.55
CA CYS A 92 -35.79 13.73 7.22
C CYS A 92 -36.05 12.70 6.12
N GLY A 93 -36.00 11.39 6.42
CA GLY A 93 -36.20 10.33 5.44
C GLY A 93 -35.07 10.19 4.40
N HIS A 94 -33.96 10.91 4.55
CA HIS A 94 -32.84 10.84 3.63
C HIS A 94 -32.23 9.44 3.62
N THR A 95 -32.03 8.89 2.43
CA THR A 95 -31.47 7.55 2.24
C THR A 95 -30.13 7.58 1.53
N ALA A 96 -29.20 6.75 1.98
CA ALA A 96 -27.88 6.60 1.35
C ALA A 96 -27.50 5.12 1.32
N PHE A 97 -26.89 4.66 0.23
CA PHE A 97 -26.41 3.29 0.12
C PHE A 97 -24.89 3.26 0.29
N VAL A 98 -24.40 2.51 1.26
CA VAL A 98 -22.97 2.35 1.53
C VAL A 98 -22.55 0.98 1.02
N ASP A 99 -21.64 0.97 0.04
CA ASP A 99 -21.08 -0.27 -0.49
C ASP A 99 -20.10 -0.87 0.52
N ARG A 100 -20.31 -2.15 0.86
CA ARG A 100 -19.52 -2.88 1.87
C ARG A 100 -18.04 -3.00 1.49
N ARG A 101 -17.71 -2.94 0.21
CA ARG A 101 -16.32 -3.08 -0.29
C ARG A 101 -15.52 -1.79 -0.28
N THR A 102 -16.19 -0.64 -0.32
CA THR A 102 -15.51 0.66 -0.51
C THR A 102 -15.76 1.64 0.62
N GLY A 103 -16.71 1.39 1.53
CA GLY A 103 -17.07 2.32 2.60
C GLY A 103 -17.68 3.63 2.11
N LYS A 104 -17.80 3.83 0.80
CA LYS A 104 -18.25 5.07 0.17
C LYS A 104 -19.77 5.07 0.00
N GLU A 105 -20.40 6.16 0.44
CA GLU A 105 -21.81 6.46 0.15
C GLU A 105 -22.00 6.62 -1.37
N ARG A 106 -22.69 5.66 -1.99
CA ARG A 106 -23.33 5.85 -3.29
C ARG A 106 -24.67 6.55 -3.04
N ARG A 107 -24.71 7.85 -3.33
CA ARG A 107 -25.94 8.66 -3.25
C ARG A 107 -26.94 8.16 -4.28
N ASN A 108 -27.98 7.48 -3.82
CA ASN A 108 -29.21 7.39 -4.58
C ASN A 108 -30.06 8.58 -4.11
N VAL A 109 -30.07 9.66 -4.89
CA VAL A 109 -31.02 10.75 -4.66
C VAL A 109 -32.41 10.16 -4.93
N GLY A 110 -33.08 9.73 -3.86
CA GLY A 110 -34.50 9.47 -3.90
C GLY A 110 -35.17 10.78 -4.29
N VAL A 111 -35.66 10.85 -5.53
CA VAL A 111 -36.46 11.97 -6.02
C VAL A 111 -37.63 12.14 -5.06
N ASP A 112 -37.69 13.31 -4.42
CA ASP A 112 -38.82 13.70 -3.58
C ASP A 112 -40.10 13.60 -4.44
N PRO A 113 -41.13 12.82 -4.05
CA PRO A 113 -42.36 12.69 -4.85
C PRO A 113 -43.12 14.01 -5.03
N ARG A 114 -42.66 15.10 -4.42
CA ARG A 114 -43.30 16.43 -4.43
C ARG A 114 -42.70 17.42 -5.44
N GLU A 115 -41.60 17.10 -6.11
CA GLU A 115 -41.08 17.93 -7.20
C GLU A 115 -41.48 17.31 -8.54
N GLY A 116 -42.35 18.01 -9.26
CA GLY A 116 -42.69 17.71 -10.65
C GLY A 116 -41.44 17.69 -11.54
N PRO A 117 -41.53 17.08 -12.74
CA PRO A 117 -40.36 16.79 -13.56
C PRO A 117 -39.58 18.06 -13.89
N SER A 118 -38.33 18.15 -13.43
CA SER A 118 -37.39 19.10 -13.98
C SER A 118 -37.01 18.62 -15.38
N ASP A 119 -37.62 19.25 -16.39
CA ASP A 119 -37.09 19.25 -17.75
C ASP A 119 -35.63 19.71 -17.69
N GLN A 120 -34.70 18.79 -17.94
CA GLN A 120 -33.36 19.13 -18.40
C GLN A 120 -32.66 17.94 -19.07
N VAL A 121 -32.80 17.98 -20.41
CA VAL A 121 -31.76 17.73 -21.42
C VAL A 121 -31.11 16.35 -21.43
N ALA A 122 -31.45 15.59 -22.46
CA ALA A 122 -30.72 14.43 -22.93
C ALA A 122 -29.25 14.78 -23.21
N ASP A 123 -28.33 14.19 -22.44
CA ASP A 123 -27.00 13.87 -22.95
C ASP A 123 -26.97 12.37 -23.26
N THR A 124 -27.29 12.08 -24.52
CA THR A 124 -27.11 10.78 -25.17
C THR A 124 -25.62 10.42 -25.15
N ILE A 125 -25.19 9.64 -24.16
CA ILE A 125 -23.92 8.92 -24.25
C ILE A 125 -24.20 7.60 -24.96
N ASP A 126 -23.79 7.52 -26.23
CA ASP A 126 -23.81 6.30 -27.03
C ASP A 126 -22.63 5.39 -26.62
N TRP A 127 -22.94 4.31 -25.92
CA TRP A 127 -21.96 3.33 -25.40
C TRP A 127 -21.54 2.27 -26.43
N THR A 128 -21.92 2.39 -27.71
CA THR A 128 -21.62 1.36 -28.73
C THR A 128 -20.43 1.66 -29.65
N ARG A 129 -19.69 2.76 -29.42
CA ARG A 129 -18.48 3.04 -30.21
C ARG A 129 -17.24 2.36 -29.59
N ALA A 130 -16.93 1.17 -30.09
CA ALA A 130 -15.63 0.55 -29.92
C ALA A 130 -14.70 1.04 -31.03
N ASP A 131 -13.76 1.93 -30.72
CA ASP A 131 -12.70 2.28 -31.66
C ASP A 131 -11.59 1.21 -31.58
N MET A 132 -11.45 0.48 -32.69
CA MET A 132 -10.21 -0.18 -33.10
C MET A 132 -9.29 0.83 -33.78
#